data_AF-A0A182UCZ3-F1
#
_entry.id   AF-A0A182UCZ3-F1
#
_cell.length_a   1.000
_cell.length_b   1.000
_cell.length_c   1.000
_cell.angle_alpha   90.00
_cell.angle_beta   90.00
_cell.angle_gamma   90.00
#
_symmetry.space_group_name_H-M   'P 1'
#
loop_
_entity.id
_entity.type
_entity.pdbx_description
1 polymer ?
#
loop_
_entity_poly.entity_id
_entity_poly.type
_entity_poly.pdbx_seq_one_letter_code
_entity_poly.pdbx_strand_id
1 'polypeptide(L)'
;MTEGSEVENLLFVSILLKRFEQCLKSTRALDSTVTDTVQFLADEEAPNVRVQTGVPLFGIVTTQKADPQQSGIEHSAGELATLRAHKRVQLTLVVRDYEGRRLGHGGITVQTDLRFRDDDDHSVPMTIADNRDGSYGLTFVPSRPGAMHQMVFIDG
;
A
#
# COMPACT_ATOMS: atom_id res chain seq x y z
N MET A 1 47.20 19.42 -6.88
CA MET A 1 46.41 18.41 -6.15
C MET A 1 47.37 17.77 -5.16
N THR A 2 47.25 18.10 -3.88
CA THR A 2 48.11 17.56 -2.83
C THR A 2 47.54 16.21 -2.43
N GLU A 3 48.22 15.13 -2.84
CA GLU A 3 47.93 13.78 -2.35
C GLU A 3 48.13 13.76 -0.83
N GLY A 4 47.17 13.19 -0.10
CA GLY A 4 47.25 13.05 1.35
C GLY A 4 48.45 12.22 1.76
N SER A 5 48.99 12.47 2.96
CA SER A 5 50.10 11.71 3.53
C SER A 5 49.78 10.20 3.55
N GLU A 6 50.79 9.34 3.38
CA GLU A 6 50.62 7.87 3.49
C GLU A 6 49.88 7.46 4.78
N VAL A 7 50.10 8.18 5.87
CA VAL A 7 49.43 7.94 7.17
C VAL A 7 47.94 8.30 7.10
N GLU A 8 47.60 9.41 6.46
CA GLU A 8 46.21 9.83 6.26
C GLU A 8 45.47 8.85 5.34
N ASN A 9 46.14 8.41 4.27
CA ASN A 9 45.61 7.39 3.36
C ASN A 9 45.38 6.06 4.08
N LEU A 10 46.33 5.59 4.91
CA LEU A 10 46.16 4.38 5.71
C LEU A 10 45.02 4.50 6.74
N LEU A 11 44.86 5.68 7.34
CA LEU A 11 43.75 5.94 8.26
C LEU A 11 42.41 5.77 7.53
N PHE A 12 42.29 6.35 6.33
CA PHE A 12 41.11 6.21 5.49
C PHE A 12 40.85 4.75 5.10
N VAL A 13 41.88 4.00 4.70
CA VAL A 13 41.74 2.58 4.39
C VAL A 13 41.24 1.80 5.59
N SER A 14 41.76 2.06 6.80
CA SER A 14 41.31 1.37 8.02
C SER A 14 39.84 1.66 8.35
N ILE A 15 39.38 2.91 8.12
CA ILE A 15 38.00 3.32 8.34
C ILE A 15 37.10 2.65 7.29
N LEU A 16 37.52 2.65 6.03
CA LEU A 16 36.79 2.00 4.94
C LEU A 16 36.66 0.50 5.16
N LEU A 17 37.74 -0.19 5.56
CA LEU A 17 37.71 -1.62 5.87
C LEU A 17 36.77 -1.93 7.03
N LYS A 18 36.80 -1.14 8.12
CA LYS A 18 35.86 -1.29 9.24
C LYS A 18 34.40 -1.10 8.80
N ARG A 19 34.13 -0.10 7.95
CA ARG A 19 32.79 0.13 7.39
C ARG A 19 32.36 -1.01 6.46
N PHE A 20 33.29 -1.53 5.65
CA PHE A 20 33.03 -2.64 4.74
C PHE A 20 32.75 -3.93 5.48
N GLU A 21 33.55 -4.25 6.51
CA GLU A 21 33.25 -5.35 7.43
C GLU A 21 31.89 -5.20 8.10
N GLN A 22 31.51 -3.98 8.47
CA GLN A 22 30.19 -3.72 9.06
C GLN A 22 29.05 -3.93 8.05
N CYS A 23 29.26 -3.61 6.77
CA CYS A 23 28.32 -3.92 5.69
C CYS A 23 28.22 -5.43 5.45
N LEU A 24 29.35 -6.16 5.51
CA LEU A 24 29.38 -7.63 5.37
C LEU A 24 28.75 -8.37 6.55
N LYS A 25 28.95 -7.87 7.78
CA LYS A 25 28.30 -8.38 9.00
C LYS A 25 26.81 -8.08 9.02
N SER A 26 26.40 -7.01 8.36
CA SER A 26 25.01 -6.68 8.11
C SER A 26 24.48 -7.54 6.96
N THR A 27 24.34 -8.84 7.21
CA THR A 27 23.24 -9.63 6.65
C THR A 27 21.94 -9.13 7.29
N ARG A 28 21.64 -7.83 7.14
CA ARG A 28 20.25 -7.49 6.92
C ARG A 28 19.93 -8.27 5.67
N ALA A 29 19.12 -9.32 5.80
CA ALA A 29 18.35 -9.77 4.65
C ALA A 29 17.88 -8.46 4.03
N LEU A 30 18.41 -8.13 2.84
CA LEU A 30 17.82 -7.08 2.04
C LEU A 30 16.39 -7.58 1.95
N ASP A 31 15.53 -6.95 2.74
CA ASP A 31 14.15 -7.33 2.83
C ASP A 31 13.72 -7.32 1.38
N SER A 32 13.30 -8.47 0.85
CA SER A 32 13.05 -8.65 -0.58
C SER A 32 11.92 -7.75 -1.08
N THR A 33 11.41 -6.88 -0.20
CA THR A 33 10.44 -5.80 -0.33
C THR A 33 10.90 -4.64 -1.20
N VAL A 34 12.17 -4.59 -1.61
CA VAL A 34 12.66 -3.60 -2.59
C VAL A 34 12.27 -4.06 -4.00
N THR A 35 11.17 -3.52 -4.54
CA THR A 35 10.91 -3.62 -5.98
C THR A 35 11.81 -2.64 -6.75
N ASP A 36 11.88 -2.76 -8.07
CA ASP A 36 12.67 -1.86 -8.95
C ASP A 36 12.14 -0.41 -9.01
N THR A 37 11.23 -0.04 -8.11
CA THR A 37 10.60 1.28 -8.07
C THR A 37 10.87 1.99 -6.75
N VAL A 38 11.00 3.32 -6.81
CA VAL A 38 11.02 4.20 -5.63
C VAL A 38 10.01 5.30 -5.89
N GLN A 39 9.05 5.46 -4.99
CA GLN A 39 7.99 6.45 -5.08
C GLN A 39 7.96 7.28 -3.79
N PHE A 40 7.61 8.56 -3.94
CA PHE A 40 7.38 9.46 -2.81
C PHE A 40 5.91 9.89 -2.79
N LEU A 41 5.23 9.53 -1.70
CA LEU A 41 3.81 9.83 -1.47
C LEU A 41 3.74 11.00 -0.48
N ALA A 42 3.67 12.22 -0.99
CA ALA A 42 3.79 13.45 -0.20
C ALA A 42 2.64 13.65 0.81
N ASP A 43 1.43 13.24 0.44
CA ASP A 43 0.22 13.45 1.25
C ASP A 43 -0.06 12.30 2.23
N GLU A 44 0.71 11.21 2.15
CA GLU A 44 0.56 10.06 3.04
C GLU A 44 1.21 10.33 4.40
N GLU A 45 0.46 10.05 5.47
CA GLU A 45 0.93 10.18 6.84
C GLU A 45 1.83 9.00 7.19
N ALA A 46 3.08 9.30 7.57
CA ALA A 46 4.02 8.28 8.00
C ALA A 46 3.53 7.63 9.31
N PRO A 47 3.76 6.32 9.51
CA PRO A 47 3.37 5.63 10.73
C PRO A 47 3.87 6.35 11.99
N ASN A 48 3.02 6.41 13.01
CA ASN A 48 3.34 7.07 14.28
C ASN A 48 4.46 6.30 15.02
N VAL A 49 5.70 6.80 14.97
CA VAL A 49 6.84 6.25 15.71
C VAL A 49 7.13 7.11 16.94
N ARG A 50 7.60 6.49 18.04
CA ARG A 50 7.93 7.18 19.31
C ARG A 50 8.79 8.45 19.16
N VAL A 51 9.57 8.54 18.09
CA VAL A 51 10.45 9.69 17.79
C VAL A 51 9.68 10.95 17.37
N GLN A 52 8.44 10.82 16.87
CA GLN A 52 7.66 11.94 16.34
C GLN A 52 7.00 12.83 17.42
N THR A 53 7.08 12.45 18.71
CA THR A 53 6.57 13.23 19.85
C THR A 53 5.15 13.81 19.65
N GLY A 54 4.28 13.08 18.95
CA GLY A 54 2.89 13.50 18.68
C GLY A 54 2.71 14.50 17.53
N VAL A 55 3.75 14.81 16.76
CA VAL A 55 3.66 15.64 15.55
C VAL A 55 3.49 14.70 14.35
N PRO A 56 2.40 14.83 13.57
CA PRO A 56 2.21 14.00 12.38
C PRO A 56 3.28 14.35 11.33
N LEU A 57 3.87 13.33 10.75
CA LEU A 57 4.83 13.46 9.65
C LEU A 57 4.15 12.99 8.36
N PHE A 58 4.31 13.75 7.28
CA PHE A 58 3.80 13.42 5.96
C PHE A 58 4.96 13.18 4.98
N GLY A 59 4.73 12.33 4.00
CA GLY A 59 5.74 11.93 3.02
C GLY A 59 6.29 10.54 3.30
N ILE A 60 5.79 9.54 2.58
CA ILE A 60 6.32 8.16 2.63
C ILE A 60 7.18 7.90 1.39
N VAL A 61 8.38 7.34 1.60
CA VAL A 61 9.18 6.75 0.52
C VAL A 61 8.90 5.26 0.52
N THR A 62 8.36 4.75 -0.59
CA THR A 62 8.00 3.34 -0.75
C THR A 62 8.68 2.74 -1.96
N THR A 63 9.02 1.47 -1.84
CA THR A 63 9.42 0.63 -2.96
C THR A 63 8.32 -0.33 -3.37
N GLN A 64 7.14 -0.30 -2.75
CA GLN A 64 6.04 -1.17 -3.14
C GLN A 64 5.18 -0.46 -4.19
N LYS A 65 4.84 -1.18 -5.26
CA LYS A 65 3.94 -0.70 -6.32
C LYS A 65 2.70 -1.58 -6.33
N ALA A 66 1.52 -0.97 -6.41
CA ALA A 66 0.26 -1.69 -6.51
C ALA A 66 0.22 -2.56 -7.78
N ASP A 67 -0.26 -3.80 -7.63
CA ASP A 67 -0.60 -4.71 -8.70
C ASP A 67 -2.09 -5.08 -8.59
N PRO A 68 -2.95 -4.59 -9.52
CA PRO A 68 -4.37 -4.90 -9.52
C PRO A 68 -4.67 -6.41 -9.64
N GLN A 69 -3.80 -7.18 -10.30
CA GLN A 69 -4.00 -8.63 -10.52
C GLN A 69 -3.76 -9.45 -9.27
N GLN A 70 -2.91 -8.97 -8.37
CA GLN A 70 -2.65 -9.60 -7.07
C GLN A 70 -3.61 -9.12 -5.98
N SER A 71 -4.24 -7.96 -6.19
CA SER A 71 -5.16 -7.32 -5.24
C SER A 71 -6.55 -7.97 -5.27
N GLY A 72 -7.32 -7.80 -4.20
CA GLY A 72 -8.66 -8.41 -4.15
C GLY A 72 -9.49 -7.97 -2.95
N ILE A 73 -10.79 -8.24 -3.04
CA ILE A 73 -11.74 -8.00 -1.96
C ILE A 73 -11.63 -9.15 -0.95
N GLU A 74 -11.23 -8.83 0.28
CA GLU A 74 -11.35 -9.71 1.42
C GLU A 74 -12.72 -9.51 2.06
N HIS A 75 -13.49 -10.59 2.16
CA HIS A 75 -14.78 -10.60 2.81
C HIS A 75 -14.97 -11.92 3.54
N SER A 76 -15.76 -11.92 4.61
CA SER A 76 -16.19 -13.17 5.20
C SER A 76 -17.19 -13.85 4.27
N ALA A 77 -17.13 -15.17 4.12
CA ALA A 77 -18.05 -15.92 3.25
C ALA A 77 -19.53 -15.66 3.56
N GLY A 78 -19.86 -15.31 4.82
CA GLY A 78 -21.22 -14.95 5.24
C GLY A 78 -21.69 -13.55 4.86
N GLU A 79 -20.79 -12.59 4.65
CA GLU A 79 -21.15 -11.18 4.41
C GLU A 79 -21.74 -10.97 3.02
N LEU A 80 -21.17 -11.59 1.97
CA LEU A 80 -21.76 -11.56 0.63
C LEU A 80 -23.02 -12.43 0.52
N ALA A 81 -23.07 -13.56 1.23
CA ALA A 81 -24.22 -14.47 1.20
C ALA A 81 -25.50 -13.87 1.84
N THR A 82 -25.35 -12.80 2.63
CA THR A 82 -26.44 -12.17 3.39
C THR A 82 -26.81 -10.76 2.92
N LEU A 83 -26.37 -10.35 1.72
CA LEU A 83 -26.78 -9.07 1.12
C LEU A 83 -28.31 -8.90 1.15
N ARG A 84 -28.75 -7.71 1.59
CA ARG A 84 -30.17 -7.34 1.69
C ARG A 84 -30.37 -5.94 1.12
N ALA A 85 -31.42 -5.77 0.34
CA ALA A 85 -31.87 -4.45 -0.09
C ALA A 85 -32.05 -3.52 1.13
N HIS A 86 -31.65 -2.26 0.97
CA HIS A 86 -31.73 -1.21 1.98
C HIS A 86 -30.89 -1.45 3.25
N LYS A 87 -29.97 -2.43 3.25
CA LYS A 87 -29.01 -2.63 4.34
C LYS A 87 -27.60 -2.24 3.88
N ARG A 88 -26.87 -1.55 4.76
CA ARG A 88 -25.48 -1.17 4.50
C ARG A 88 -24.62 -2.42 4.38
N VAL A 89 -23.76 -2.40 3.37
CA VAL A 89 -22.75 -3.41 3.09
C VAL A 89 -21.39 -2.76 3.25
N GLN A 90 -20.46 -3.48 3.87
CA GLN A 90 -19.07 -3.07 4.02
C GLN A 90 -18.18 -4.22 3.56
N LEU A 91 -17.22 -3.91 2.69
CA LEU A 91 -16.22 -4.83 2.17
C LEU A 91 -14.83 -4.20 2.36
N THR A 92 -13.79 -5.02 2.32
CA THR A 92 -12.41 -4.54 2.41
C THR A 92 -11.65 -4.94 1.15
N LEU A 93 -11.18 -3.96 0.38
CA LEU A 93 -10.18 -4.20 -0.66
C LEU A 93 -8.80 -4.26 -0.01
N VAL A 94 -8.02 -5.27 -0.35
CA VAL A 94 -6.61 -5.36 0.03
C VAL A 94 -5.75 -5.22 -1.21
N VAL A 95 -4.92 -4.18 -1.22
CA VAL A 95 -4.01 -3.88 -2.32
C VAL A 95 -2.68 -4.56 -2.06
N ARG A 96 -2.16 -5.21 -3.11
CA ARG A 96 -0.93 -6.01 -3.05
C ARG A 96 0.02 -5.60 -4.16
N ASP A 97 1.31 -5.88 -3.97
CA ASP A 97 2.31 -5.76 -5.01
C ASP A 97 2.35 -7.00 -5.93
N TYR A 98 3.20 -6.97 -6.96
CA TYR A 98 3.32 -8.06 -7.94
C TYR A 98 3.78 -9.39 -7.33
N GLU A 99 4.36 -9.38 -6.12
CA GLU A 99 4.74 -10.58 -5.37
C GLU A 99 3.60 -11.09 -4.49
N GLY A 100 2.43 -10.46 -4.53
CA GLY A 100 1.25 -10.80 -3.74
C GLY A 100 1.32 -10.28 -2.30
N ARG A 101 2.32 -9.48 -1.94
CA ARG A 101 2.48 -8.94 -0.59
C ARG A 101 1.58 -7.72 -0.42
N ARG A 102 0.98 -7.57 0.76
CA ARG A 102 0.16 -6.39 1.07
C ARG A 102 1.03 -5.14 1.05
N LEU A 103 0.48 -4.04 0.53
CA LEU A 103 1.11 -2.73 0.67
C LEU A 103 1.12 -2.33 2.14
N GLY A 104 2.18 -1.65 2.57
CA GLY A 104 2.31 -1.13 3.94
C GLY A 104 1.80 0.30 4.12
N HIS A 105 1.16 0.89 3.10
CA HIS A 105 0.73 2.28 3.08
C HIS A 105 -0.54 2.46 2.24
N GLY A 106 -1.24 3.58 2.46
CA GLY A 106 -2.35 4.05 1.63
C GLY A 106 -1.88 4.86 0.43
N GLY A 107 -2.74 5.78 -0.01
CA GLY A 107 -2.43 6.75 -1.07
C GLY A 107 -2.50 6.17 -2.48
N ILE A 108 -3.06 4.97 -2.63
CA ILE A 108 -3.31 4.36 -3.94
C ILE A 108 -4.66 4.86 -4.45
N THR A 109 -4.72 5.19 -5.74
CA THR A 109 -5.96 5.65 -6.34
C THR A 109 -6.88 4.47 -6.55
N VAL A 110 -7.93 4.36 -5.75
CA VAL A 110 -8.97 3.32 -5.89
C VAL A 110 -10.24 3.93 -6.43
N GLN A 111 -10.78 3.33 -7.49
CA GLN A 111 -12.08 3.68 -8.05
C GLN A 111 -12.95 2.43 -8.15
N THR A 112 -14.27 2.62 -8.04
CA THR A 112 -15.22 1.51 -8.10
C THR A 112 -16.41 1.86 -8.97
N ASP A 113 -16.91 0.87 -9.69
CA ASP A 113 -18.16 0.94 -10.41
C ASP A 113 -19.03 -0.24 -9.99
N LEU A 114 -20.18 0.03 -9.40
CA LEU A 114 -21.11 -0.98 -8.91
C LEU A 114 -22.45 -0.76 -9.60
N ARG A 115 -22.97 -1.79 -10.27
CA ARG A 115 -24.22 -1.70 -11.03
C ARG A 115 -25.08 -2.94 -10.83
N PHE A 116 -26.38 -2.81 -11.05
CA PHE A 116 -27.28 -3.95 -11.14
C PHE A 116 -27.14 -4.61 -12.52
N ARG A 117 -27.09 -5.95 -12.57
CA ARG A 117 -26.85 -6.69 -13.82
C ARG A 117 -27.97 -6.55 -14.86
N ASP A 118 -29.17 -6.26 -14.38
CA ASP A 118 -30.36 -6.11 -15.21
C ASP A 118 -30.59 -4.66 -15.64
N ASP A 119 -29.73 -3.73 -15.21
CA ASP A 119 -29.87 -2.29 -15.44
C ASP A 119 -28.49 -1.61 -15.37
N ASP A 120 -27.79 -1.60 -16.50
CA ASP A 120 -26.43 -1.05 -16.63
C ASP A 120 -26.38 0.49 -16.45
N ASP A 121 -27.52 1.17 -16.54
CA ASP A 121 -27.63 2.61 -16.30
C ASP A 121 -27.81 2.94 -14.80
N HIS A 122 -28.09 1.93 -13.97
CA HIS A 122 -28.33 2.12 -12.54
C HIS A 122 -27.08 1.84 -11.70
N SER A 123 -26.19 2.84 -11.65
CA SER A 123 -25.04 2.82 -10.75
C SER A 123 -25.47 2.90 -9.28
N VAL A 124 -24.90 2.05 -8.44
CA VAL A 124 -25.05 2.07 -6.99
C VAL A 124 -23.90 2.90 -6.41
N PRO A 125 -24.18 4.00 -5.69
CA PRO A 125 -23.13 4.83 -5.13
C PRO A 125 -22.36 4.05 -4.05
N MET A 126 -21.03 4.15 -4.12
CA MET A 126 -20.10 3.53 -3.18
C MET A 126 -19.21 4.58 -2.54
N THR A 127 -18.92 4.41 -1.26
CA THR A 127 -17.93 5.20 -0.51
C THR A 127 -16.67 4.38 -0.33
N ILE A 128 -15.52 5.00 -0.58
CA ILE A 128 -14.19 4.41 -0.42
C ILE A 128 -13.50 5.13 0.74
N ALA A 129 -12.95 4.37 1.67
CA ALA A 129 -12.16 4.89 2.78
C ALA A 129 -10.78 4.24 2.76
N ASP A 130 -9.73 5.05 2.65
CA ASP A 130 -8.34 4.58 2.77
C ASP A 130 -7.96 4.43 4.24
N ASN A 131 -7.59 3.20 4.65
CA ASN A 131 -7.16 2.91 6.01
C ASN A 131 -5.66 3.20 6.23
N ARG A 132 -4.94 3.62 5.18
CA ARG A 132 -3.52 3.99 5.18
C ARG A 132 -2.55 2.85 5.47
N ASP A 133 -3.01 1.61 5.30
CA ASP A 133 -2.26 0.39 5.60
C ASP A 133 -2.28 -0.62 4.43
N GLY A 134 -2.59 -0.14 3.22
CA GLY A 134 -2.78 -0.97 2.04
C GLY A 134 -4.17 -1.59 1.91
N SER A 135 -5.09 -1.29 2.85
CA SER A 135 -6.50 -1.70 2.77
C SER A 135 -7.46 -0.51 2.59
N TYR A 136 -8.56 -0.76 1.88
CA TYR A 136 -9.58 0.23 1.58
C TYR A 136 -10.96 -0.31 1.95
N GLY A 137 -11.68 0.43 2.79
CA GLY A 137 -13.06 0.14 3.13
C GLY A 137 -14.01 0.57 2.01
N LEU A 138 -14.78 -0.37 1.47
CA LEU A 138 -15.78 -0.14 0.43
C LEU A 138 -17.18 -0.27 1.04
N THR A 139 -17.98 0.80 0.99
CA THR A 139 -19.31 0.83 1.61
C THR A 139 -20.39 1.24 0.63
N PHE A 140 -21.51 0.52 0.60
CA PHE A 140 -22.67 0.85 -0.24
C PHE A 140 -23.99 0.38 0.39
N VAL A 141 -25.12 0.81 -0.19
CA VAL A 141 -26.47 0.37 0.19
C VAL A 141 -27.23 0.00 -1.08
N PRO A 142 -27.53 -1.29 -1.35
CA PRO A 142 -28.30 -1.68 -2.51
C PRO A 142 -29.75 -1.16 -2.37
N SER A 143 -30.24 -0.45 -3.38
CA SER A 143 -31.57 0.16 -3.38
C SER A 143 -32.70 -0.83 -3.65
N ARG A 144 -32.40 -2.02 -4.21
CA ARG A 144 -33.36 -3.07 -4.54
C ARG A 144 -32.72 -4.45 -4.50
N PRO A 145 -33.51 -5.54 -4.44
CA PRO A 145 -33.01 -6.89 -4.65
C PRO A 145 -32.55 -7.08 -6.10
N GLY A 146 -31.47 -7.82 -6.31
CA GLY A 146 -30.95 -8.12 -7.64
C GLY A 146 -29.51 -8.59 -7.61
N ALA A 147 -29.05 -9.18 -8.71
CA ALA A 147 -27.65 -9.45 -8.91
C ALA A 147 -26.93 -8.15 -9.28
N MET A 148 -25.71 -7.97 -8.78
CA MET A 148 -24.87 -6.81 -9.07
C MET A 148 -23.53 -7.25 -9.66
N HIS A 149 -22.87 -6.35 -10.38
CA HIS A 149 -21.48 -6.47 -10.80
C HIS A 149 -20.68 -5.30 -10.22
N GLN A 150 -19.54 -5.60 -9.61
CA GLN A 150 -18.60 -4.62 -9.09
C GLN A 150 -17.31 -4.70 -9.91
N MET A 151 -16.85 -3.55 -10.38
CA MET A 151 -15.51 -3.36 -10.93
C MET A 151 -14.71 -2.48 -9.96
N VAL A 152 -13.44 -2.82 -9.78
CA VAL A 152 -12.50 -2.08 -8.94
C VAL A 152 -11.28 -1.77 -9.82
N PHE A 153 -10.89 -0.49 -9.84
CA PHE A 153 -9.72 0.00 -10.55
C PHE A 153 -8.70 0.50 -9.51
N ILE A 154 -7.44 0.18 -9.73
CA ILE A 154 -6.33 0.49 -8.80
C ILE A 154 -5.24 1.14 -9.64
N ASP A 155 -4.99 2.43 -9.40
CA ASP A 155 -4.06 3.29 -10.15
C ASP A 155 -4.35 3.43 -11.66
N GLY A 156 -5.63 3.33 -12.05
CA GLY A 156 -6.10 3.43 -13.44
C GLY A 156 -6.04 2.12 -14.18
#